data_AF-A0A958JDX4-F1
#
_entry.id   AF-A0A958JDX4-F1
#
_cell.length_a   1.000
_cell.length_b   1.000
_cell.length_c   1.000
_cell.angle_alpha   90.00
_cell.angle_beta   90.00
_cell.angle_gamma   90.00
#
_symmetry.space_group_name_H-M   'P 1'
#
loop_
_entity.id
_entity.type
_entity.pdbx_description
1 polymer ?
#
loop_
_entity_poly.entity_id
_entity_poly.type
_entity_poly.pdbx_seq_one_letter_code
_entity_poly.pdbx_strand_id
1 'polypeptide(L)'
;MPNVLKKIDSVRDKLTEPARKRKEARIEKQKELNITFGEQDAIDVLSYSGLEEEIDYLCIDGVYMRTLYISGYPFVASSGWMDSLINFNHDTDISYHLHEVSALSALPKLHRKITELESTKRAMMRAGKIVGSEITDPLESAIELRDKIQRGQEKLFQMSIYVCVRADNLEELNKITKLLEATMSARLFYSKVARYQQLEALQSILPR
;
A
#
# COMPACT_ATOMS: atom_id res chain seq x y z
N MET A 1 -30.23 48.89 -16.39
CA MET A 1 -30.79 48.26 -15.17
C MET A 1 -30.86 46.70 -15.14
N PRO A 2 -30.38 45.90 -16.12
CA PRO A 2 -30.47 44.42 -16.02
C PRO A 2 -29.37 43.73 -15.18
N ASN A 3 -28.35 44.49 -14.71
CA ASN A 3 -27.17 43.92 -14.05
C ASN A 3 -27.31 43.76 -12.52
N VAL A 4 -28.37 44.31 -11.92
CA VAL A 4 -28.60 44.26 -10.46
C VAL A 4 -29.40 43.00 -10.08
N LEU A 5 -30.40 42.63 -10.90
CA LEU A 5 -31.23 41.42 -10.71
C LEU A 5 -30.39 40.13 -10.79
N LYS A 6 -29.52 39.99 -11.81
CA LYS A 6 -28.60 38.83 -11.91
C LYS A 6 -27.63 38.73 -10.72
N LYS A 7 -27.24 39.86 -10.13
CA LYS A 7 -26.34 39.89 -8.97
C LYS A 7 -27.08 39.43 -7.70
N ILE A 8 -28.34 39.83 -7.54
CA ILE A 8 -29.21 39.41 -6.43
C ILE A 8 -29.50 37.91 -6.50
N ASP A 9 -29.83 37.38 -7.68
CA ASP A 9 -30.06 35.93 -7.86
C ASP A 9 -28.80 35.10 -7.61
N SER A 10 -27.62 35.57 -8.07
CA SER A 10 -26.34 34.90 -7.81
C SER A 10 -25.93 34.88 -6.32
N VAL A 11 -26.39 35.88 -5.56
CA VAL A 11 -26.14 35.96 -4.11
C VAL A 11 -27.14 35.07 -3.36
N ARG A 12 -28.39 34.98 -3.85
CA ARG A 12 -29.44 34.11 -3.29
C ARG A 12 -29.12 32.62 -3.49
N ASP A 13 -28.57 32.23 -4.64
CA ASP A 13 -28.08 30.88 -4.88
C ASP A 13 -26.87 30.52 -4.00
N LYS A 14 -25.90 31.44 -3.85
CA LYS A 14 -24.74 31.23 -2.96
C LYS A 14 -25.12 31.06 -1.47
N LEU A 15 -26.21 31.69 -1.03
CA LEU A 15 -26.72 31.57 0.34
C LEU A 15 -27.55 30.30 0.57
N THR A 16 -28.15 29.72 -0.48
CA THR A 16 -29.02 28.53 -0.40
C THR A 16 -28.30 27.21 -0.70
N GLU A 17 -27.21 27.24 -1.47
CA GLU A 17 -26.26 26.13 -1.71
C GLU A 17 -25.85 25.35 -0.43
N PRO A 18 -25.37 25.99 0.65
CA PRO A 18 -24.97 25.25 1.86
C PRO A 18 -26.14 24.62 2.61
N ALA A 19 -27.34 25.21 2.54
CA ALA A 19 -28.54 24.67 3.16
C ALA A 19 -29.07 23.44 2.40
N ARG A 20 -28.96 23.45 1.06
CA ARG A 20 -29.38 22.37 0.18
C ARG A 20 -28.47 21.14 0.31
N LYS A 21 -27.14 21.35 0.31
CA LYS A 21 -26.14 20.29 0.60
C LYS A 21 -26.30 19.65 1.98
N ARG A 22 -26.62 20.44 3.02
CA ARG A 22 -26.91 19.90 4.36
C ARG A 22 -28.20 19.08 4.41
N LYS A 23 -29.21 19.46 3.61
CA LYS A 23 -30.47 18.73 3.51
C LYS A 23 -30.29 17.41 2.76
N GLU A 24 -29.58 17.44 1.64
CA GLU A 24 -29.20 16.26 0.85
C GLU A 24 -28.34 15.30 1.68
N ALA A 25 -27.29 15.79 2.35
CA ALA A 25 -26.47 14.97 3.24
C ALA A 25 -27.27 14.39 4.43
N ARG A 26 -28.27 15.08 4.94
CA ARG A 26 -29.14 14.59 6.03
C ARG A 26 -30.13 13.53 5.53
N ILE A 27 -30.59 13.64 4.28
CA ILE A 27 -31.43 12.64 3.61
C ILE A 27 -30.61 11.39 3.27
N GLU A 28 -29.36 11.55 2.81
CA GLU A 28 -28.41 10.45 2.57
C GLU A 28 -28.14 9.70 3.89
N LYS A 29 -27.82 10.44 4.96
CA LYS A 29 -27.61 9.86 6.29
C LYS A 29 -28.86 9.17 6.85
N GLN A 30 -30.05 9.67 6.53
CA GLN A 30 -31.31 9.03 6.93
C GLN A 30 -31.63 7.79 6.09
N LYS A 31 -31.18 7.70 4.83
CA LYS A 31 -31.24 6.47 4.03
C LYS A 31 -30.26 5.42 4.56
N GLU A 32 -29.04 5.81 4.91
CA GLU A 32 -28.05 4.92 5.55
C GLU A 32 -28.52 4.36 6.90
N LEU A 33 -29.41 5.08 7.61
CA LEU A 33 -29.94 4.70 8.92
C LEU A 33 -31.30 3.98 8.86
N ASN A 34 -31.93 3.88 7.69
CA ASN A 34 -33.14 3.07 7.51
C ASN A 34 -32.75 1.60 7.38
N ILE A 35 -32.38 0.98 8.50
CA ILE A 35 -32.25 -0.47 8.61
C ILE A 35 -33.66 -1.04 8.52
N THR A 36 -34.03 -1.58 7.36
CA THR A 36 -35.33 -2.22 7.15
C THR A 36 -35.31 -3.57 7.85
N PHE A 37 -35.82 -3.60 9.08
CA PHE A 37 -35.79 -4.78 9.93
C PHE A 37 -36.61 -5.93 9.29
N GLY A 38 -35.92 -6.97 8.80
CA GLY A 38 -36.54 -8.24 8.37
C GLY A 38 -36.62 -8.51 6.87
N GLU A 39 -36.14 -7.61 6.00
CA GLU A 39 -35.89 -7.92 4.59
C GLU A 39 -34.40 -8.23 4.39
N GLN A 40 -34.09 -9.27 3.61
CA GLN A 40 -32.70 -9.67 3.34
C GLN A 40 -32.12 -8.69 2.32
N ASP A 41 -31.29 -7.75 2.78
CA ASP A 41 -30.65 -6.78 1.90
C ASP A 41 -29.68 -7.49 0.94
N ALA A 42 -29.47 -6.93 -0.25
CA ALA A 42 -28.51 -7.49 -1.22
C ALA A 42 -27.08 -7.56 -0.63
N ILE A 43 -26.77 -6.69 0.33
CA ILE A 43 -25.50 -6.68 1.07
C ILE A 43 -25.41 -7.87 2.02
N ASP A 44 -26.52 -8.27 2.67
CA ASP A 44 -26.53 -9.43 3.57
C ASP A 44 -26.28 -10.73 2.80
N VAL A 45 -26.78 -10.86 1.57
CA VAL A 45 -26.52 -12.02 0.69
C VAL A 45 -25.05 -12.12 0.28
N LEU A 46 -24.35 -10.99 0.19
CA LEU A 46 -22.94 -10.92 -0.20
C LEU A 46 -21.99 -10.94 1.02
N SER A 47 -22.55 -10.87 2.23
CA SER A 47 -21.77 -10.87 3.46
C SER A 47 -21.25 -12.28 3.77
N TYR A 48 -20.07 -12.34 4.40
CA TYR A 48 -19.52 -13.59 4.92
C TYR A 48 -20.36 -14.11 6.08
N SER A 49 -20.42 -15.43 6.27
CA SER A 49 -21.16 -16.06 7.37
C SER A 49 -20.46 -15.86 8.71
N GLY A 50 -19.12 -15.82 8.70
CA GLY A 50 -18.31 -15.54 9.88
C GLY A 50 -16.91 -15.05 9.52
N LEU A 51 -16.40 -14.14 10.34
CA LEU A 51 -15.04 -13.61 10.27
C LEU A 51 -14.41 -13.73 11.66
N GLU A 52 -13.33 -14.49 11.76
CA GLU A 52 -12.51 -14.57 12.97
C GLU A 52 -11.15 -13.95 12.67
N GLU A 53 -10.80 -12.90 13.41
CA GLU A 53 -9.51 -12.24 13.30
C GLU A 53 -8.56 -12.75 14.38
N GLU A 54 -7.44 -13.29 13.94
CA GLU A 54 -6.33 -13.73 14.78
C GLU A 54 -5.10 -12.87 14.53
N ILE A 55 -4.11 -12.96 15.43
CA ILE A 55 -2.92 -12.10 15.36
C ILE A 55 -2.15 -12.27 14.04
N ASP A 56 -2.02 -13.51 13.58
CA ASP A 56 -1.19 -13.89 12.44
C ASP A 56 -2.00 -14.33 11.20
N TYR A 57 -3.32 -14.47 11.29
CA TYR A 57 -4.17 -14.94 10.20
C TYR A 57 -5.65 -14.52 10.40
N LEU A 58 -6.47 -14.75 9.38
CA LEU A 58 -7.90 -14.48 9.37
C LEU A 58 -8.63 -15.77 8.96
N CYS A 59 -9.78 -16.07 9.56
CA CYS A 59 -10.66 -17.16 9.13
C CYS A 59 -11.95 -16.56 8.58
N ILE A 60 -12.26 -16.83 7.30
CA ILE A 60 -13.51 -16.42 6.65
C ILE A 60 -14.20 -17.69 6.19
N ASP A 61 -15.40 -17.96 6.70
CA ASP A 61 -16.23 -19.10 6.30
C ASP A 61 -15.50 -20.46 6.34
N GLY A 62 -14.59 -20.64 7.30
CA GLY A 62 -13.78 -21.85 7.46
C GLY A 62 -12.50 -21.89 6.62
N VAL A 63 -12.25 -20.89 5.78
CA VAL A 63 -11.00 -20.75 5.01
C VAL A 63 -10.02 -19.88 5.77
N TYR A 64 -8.81 -20.41 5.98
CA TYR A 64 -7.74 -19.70 6.66
C TYR A 64 -6.95 -18.87 5.65
N MET A 65 -6.84 -17.57 5.93
CA MET A 65 -6.14 -16.61 5.09
C MET A 65 -5.02 -15.95 5.88
N ARG A 66 -3.88 -15.73 5.25
CA ARG A 66 -2.79 -14.93 5.83
C ARG A 66 -2.24 -13.97 4.81
N THR A 67 -2.21 -12.71 5.19
CA THR A 67 -1.62 -11.66 4.36
C THR A 67 -0.20 -11.34 4.82
N LEU A 68 0.70 -11.37 3.84
CA LEU A 68 2.09 -10.94 3.95
C LEU A 68 2.27 -9.67 3.13
N TYR A 69 3.21 -8.83 3.55
CA TYR A 69 3.67 -7.69 2.78
C TYR A 69 5.16 -7.81 2.51
N ILE A 70 5.61 -7.24 1.38
CA ILE A 70 7.03 -7.17 1.06
C ILE A 70 7.64 -5.97 1.77
N SER A 71 8.52 -6.25 2.73
CA SER A 71 9.24 -5.27 3.53
C SER A 71 10.57 -4.84 2.93
N GLY A 72 11.15 -5.66 2.05
CA GLY A 72 12.42 -5.39 1.38
C GLY A 72 12.50 -6.04 0.02
N TYR A 73 13.18 -5.37 -0.90
CA TYR A 73 13.29 -5.74 -2.30
C TYR A 73 14.76 -6.00 -2.66
N PRO A 74 15.04 -6.79 -3.70
CA PRO A 74 16.39 -6.93 -4.24
C PRO A 74 16.96 -5.56 -4.66
N PHE A 75 18.28 -5.40 -4.56
CA PHE A 75 18.96 -4.14 -4.89
C PHE A 75 18.78 -3.74 -6.37
N VAL A 76 18.67 -4.72 -7.26
CA VAL A 76 18.41 -4.52 -8.69
C VAL A 76 17.17 -5.31 -9.09
N ALA A 77 16.22 -4.64 -9.74
CA ALA A 77 15.04 -5.27 -10.33
C ALA A 77 15.24 -5.41 -11.85
N SER A 78 15.68 -6.59 -12.30
CA SER A 78 15.75 -6.94 -13.71
C SER A 78 14.38 -7.40 -14.24
N SER A 79 14.24 -7.58 -15.56
CA SER A 79 13.04 -8.20 -16.10
C SER A 79 12.80 -9.59 -15.47
N GLY A 80 11.56 -9.86 -15.04
CA GLY A 80 11.19 -11.12 -14.41
C GLY A 80 11.58 -11.25 -12.93
N TRP A 81 12.01 -10.17 -12.28
CA TRP A 81 12.37 -10.19 -10.86
C TRP A 81 11.23 -10.66 -9.93
N MET A 82 9.97 -10.53 -10.34
CA MET A 82 8.78 -10.98 -9.61
C MET A 82 8.30 -12.39 -9.99
N ASP A 83 8.95 -13.06 -10.94
CA ASP A 83 8.46 -14.34 -11.50
C ASP A 83 8.32 -15.42 -10.44
N SER A 84 9.17 -15.41 -9.42
CA SER A 84 9.09 -16.38 -8.32
C SER A 84 7.84 -16.20 -7.45
N LEU A 85 7.27 -15.00 -7.42
CA LEU A 85 6.02 -14.73 -6.71
C LEU A 85 4.81 -15.07 -7.59
N ILE A 86 4.86 -14.67 -8.86
CA ILE A 86 3.75 -14.88 -9.82
C ILE A 86 3.57 -16.37 -10.13
N ASN A 87 4.67 -17.12 -10.25
CA ASN A 87 4.63 -18.57 -10.52
C ASN A 87 4.58 -19.42 -9.25
N PHE A 88 4.19 -18.84 -8.12
CA PHE A 88 4.03 -19.60 -6.88
C PHE A 88 2.81 -20.51 -7.00
N ASN A 89 3.03 -21.83 -6.95
CA ASN A 89 2.02 -22.86 -7.27
C ASN A 89 1.04 -23.13 -6.12
N HIS A 90 0.45 -22.07 -5.55
CA HIS A 90 -0.56 -22.13 -4.50
C HIS A 90 -1.57 -21.00 -4.69
N ASP A 91 -2.75 -21.17 -4.08
CA ASP A 91 -3.83 -20.17 -4.13
C ASP A 91 -3.40 -18.90 -3.41
N THR A 92 -2.93 -17.94 -4.20
CA THR A 92 -2.40 -16.67 -3.72
C THR A 92 -2.97 -15.50 -4.50
N ASP A 93 -3.38 -14.47 -3.78
CA ASP A 93 -3.75 -13.20 -4.36
C ASP A 93 -2.60 -12.21 -4.15
N ILE A 94 -2.17 -11.57 -5.23
CA ILE A 94 -1.08 -10.59 -5.21
C ILE A 94 -1.64 -9.24 -5.62
N SER A 95 -1.45 -8.24 -4.78
CA SER A 95 -1.84 -6.86 -5.05
C SER A 95 -0.63 -5.94 -4.95
N TYR A 96 -0.41 -5.13 -5.97
CA TYR A 96 0.66 -4.14 -6.03
C TYR A 96 0.06 -2.73 -6.08
N HIS A 97 0.49 -1.89 -5.16
CA HIS A 97 0.09 -0.49 -5.06
C HIS A 97 1.27 0.36 -5.51
N LEU A 98 1.11 1.08 -6.63
CA LEU A 98 2.14 1.94 -7.18
C LEU A 98 1.68 3.39 -7.15
N HIS A 99 2.40 4.23 -6.42
CA HIS A 99 2.08 5.64 -6.29
C HIS A 99 3.27 6.50 -6.71
N GLU A 100 3.04 7.41 -7.67
CA GLU A 100 4.05 8.38 -8.07
C GLU A 100 4.35 9.35 -6.93
N VAL A 101 5.63 9.54 -6.63
CA VAL A 101 6.11 10.53 -5.67
C VAL A 101 6.57 11.76 -6.43
N SER A 102 5.97 12.91 -6.13
CA SER A 102 6.36 14.17 -6.77
C SER A 102 7.85 14.49 -6.56
N ALA A 103 8.51 15.03 -7.58
CA ALA A 103 9.91 15.44 -7.49
C ALA A 103 10.17 16.43 -6.33
N LEU A 104 9.22 17.33 -6.07
CA LEU A 104 9.27 18.30 -4.98
C LEU A 104 9.37 17.64 -3.60
N SER A 105 8.69 16.51 -3.40
CA SER A 105 8.74 15.74 -2.16
C SER A 105 9.89 14.72 -2.13
N ALA A 106 10.30 14.21 -3.29
CA ALA A 106 11.33 13.20 -3.43
C ALA A 106 12.75 13.76 -3.21
N LEU A 107 13.07 14.89 -3.86
CA LEU A 107 14.42 15.46 -3.84
C LEU A 107 14.92 15.80 -2.43
N PRO A 108 14.14 16.43 -1.54
CA PRO A 108 14.59 16.68 -0.17
C PRO A 108 14.91 15.40 0.62
N LYS A 109 14.13 14.33 0.41
CA LYS A 109 14.35 13.02 1.06
C LYS A 109 15.63 12.37 0.54
N LEU A 110 15.86 12.40 -0.77
CA LEU A 110 17.10 11.90 -1.37
C LEU A 110 18.32 12.69 -0.89
N HIS A 111 18.24 14.02 -0.86
CA HIS A 111 19.33 14.86 -0.35
C HIS A 111 19.70 14.50 1.09
N ARG A 112 18.70 14.36 1.98
CA ARG A 112 18.93 13.93 3.36
C ARG A 112 19.62 12.58 3.42
N LYS A 113 19.18 11.60 2.61
CA LYS A 113 19.77 10.26 2.62
C LYS A 113 21.19 10.23 2.07
N ILE A 114 21.48 11.00 1.01
CA ILE A 114 22.83 11.17 0.46
C ILE A 114 23.75 11.78 1.52
N THR A 115 23.33 12.85 2.21
CA THR A 115 24.13 13.46 3.28
C THR A 115 24.42 12.50 4.42
N GLU A 116 23.44 11.68 4.81
CA GLU A 116 23.61 10.63 5.83
C GLU A 116 24.66 9.60 5.40
N LEU A 117 24.56 9.07 4.18
CA LEU A 117 25.49 8.08 3.63
C LEU A 117 26.90 8.66 3.45
N GLU A 118 27.02 9.89 2.93
CA GLU A 118 28.31 10.57 2.83
C GLU A 118 28.96 10.82 4.19
N SER A 119 28.16 11.21 5.19
CA SER A 119 28.66 11.42 6.55
C SER A 119 29.23 10.12 7.13
N THR A 120 28.49 9.02 6.98
CA THR A 120 28.93 7.67 7.40
C THR A 120 30.22 7.27 6.68
N LYS A 121 30.30 7.47 5.36
CA LYS A 121 31.51 7.23 4.56
C LYS A 121 32.70 8.03 5.08
N ARG A 122 32.53 9.34 5.33
CA ARG A 122 33.59 10.22 5.87
C ARG A 122 34.01 9.80 7.28
N ALA A 123 33.07 9.36 8.12
CA ALA A 123 33.39 8.88 9.46
C ALA A 123 34.23 7.58 9.43
N MET A 124 33.87 6.63 8.57
CA MET A 124 34.62 5.38 8.40
C MET A 124 36.03 5.62 7.87
N MET A 125 36.19 6.49 6.85
CA MET A 125 37.51 6.85 6.32
C MET A 125 38.39 7.52 7.38
N ARG A 126 37.83 8.43 8.19
CA ARG A 126 38.56 9.06 9.31
C ARG A 126 38.99 8.05 10.38
N ALA A 127 38.19 7.01 10.61
CA ALA A 127 38.52 5.92 11.51
C ALA A 127 39.52 4.90 10.91
N GLY A 128 40.02 5.13 9.69
CA GLY A 128 40.92 4.20 8.99
C GLY A 128 40.25 2.89 8.57
N LYS A 129 38.92 2.83 8.56
CA LYS A 129 38.18 1.63 8.14
C LYS A 129 38.00 1.60 6.63
N ILE A 130 38.05 0.40 6.07
CA ILE A 130 37.68 0.17 4.67
C ILE A 130 36.17 0.41 4.55
N VAL A 131 35.78 1.25 3.59
CA VAL A 131 34.37 1.50 3.27
C VAL A 131 33.91 0.41 2.32
N GLY A 132 32.95 -0.41 2.75
CA GLY A 132 32.41 -1.47 1.90
C GLY A 132 31.27 -1.00 1.00
N SER A 133 30.82 -1.93 0.15
CA SER A 133 29.73 -1.76 -0.83
C SER A 133 28.40 -1.38 -0.17
N GLU A 134 28.20 -1.75 1.10
CA GLU A 134 27.02 -1.43 1.88
C GLU A 134 26.78 0.09 2.06
N ILE A 135 27.82 0.92 1.89
CA ILE A 135 27.69 2.38 1.91
C ILE A 135 27.90 2.98 0.52
N THR A 136 28.85 2.47 -0.28
CA THR A 136 29.18 3.08 -1.58
C THR A 136 28.05 2.90 -2.59
N ASP A 137 27.47 1.71 -2.67
CA ASP A 137 26.52 1.40 -3.73
C ASP A 137 25.19 2.12 -3.51
N PRO A 138 24.61 2.16 -2.28
CA PRO A 138 23.43 2.98 -2.02
C PRO A 138 23.68 4.47 -2.23
N LEU A 139 24.90 4.96 -1.95
CA LEU A 139 25.27 6.36 -2.14
C LEU A 139 25.31 6.73 -3.62
N GLU A 140 25.97 5.92 -4.43
CA GLU A 140 26.06 6.10 -5.88
C GLU A 140 24.67 6.03 -6.53
N SER A 141 23.88 5.00 -6.23
CA SER A 141 22.51 4.87 -6.73
C SER A 141 21.62 6.04 -6.31
N ALA A 142 21.75 6.56 -5.09
CA ALA A 142 20.97 7.71 -4.63
C ALA A 142 21.37 9.01 -5.37
N ILE A 143 22.66 9.21 -5.64
CA ILE A 143 23.17 10.34 -6.42
C ILE A 143 22.66 10.28 -7.86
N GLU A 144 22.76 9.11 -8.49
CA GLU A 144 22.28 8.90 -9.86
C GLU A 144 20.77 9.17 -9.96
N LEU A 145 19.98 8.58 -9.05
CA LEU A 145 18.53 8.74 -9.03
C LEU A 145 18.13 10.21 -8.80
N ARG A 146 18.80 10.91 -7.87
CA ARG A 146 18.57 12.35 -7.64
C ARG A 146 18.77 13.13 -8.94
N ASP A 147 19.89 12.90 -9.62
CA ASP A 147 20.28 13.63 -10.81
C ASP A 147 19.30 13.39 -11.97
N LYS A 148 18.81 12.16 -12.13
CA LYS A 148 17.79 11.82 -13.13
C LYS A 148 16.43 12.43 -12.82
N ILE A 149 16.01 12.45 -11.55
CA ILE A 149 14.77 13.11 -11.12
C ILE A 149 14.85 14.63 -11.35
N GLN A 150 15.98 15.26 -11.02
CA GLN A 150 16.19 16.70 -11.24
C GLN A 150 16.11 17.09 -12.73
N ARG A 151 16.63 16.23 -13.62
CA ARG A 151 16.54 16.41 -15.07
C ARG A 151 15.18 16.04 -15.67
N GLY A 152 14.25 15.53 -14.86
CA GLY A 152 12.94 15.03 -15.34
C GLY A 152 13.03 13.80 -16.22
N GLN A 153 14.12 13.02 -16.13
CA GLN A 153 14.33 11.80 -16.91
C GLN A 153 13.63 10.59 -16.29
N GLU A 154 13.57 10.55 -14.96
CA GLU A 154 12.94 9.46 -14.21
C GLU A 154 11.94 9.99 -13.19
N LYS A 155 10.96 9.15 -12.86
CA LYS A 155 9.97 9.38 -11.81
C LYS A 155 10.22 8.43 -10.66
N LEU A 156 10.06 8.93 -9.44
CA LEU A 156 10.12 8.08 -8.25
C LEU A 156 8.74 7.51 -7.97
N PHE A 157 8.67 6.21 -7.67
CA PHE A 157 7.45 5.56 -7.23
C PHE A 157 7.62 4.96 -5.84
N GLN A 158 6.57 5.07 -5.03
CA GLN A 158 6.40 4.27 -3.83
C GLN A 158 5.61 3.02 -4.22
N MET A 159 6.15 1.85 -3.87
CA MET A 159 5.55 0.57 -4.20
C MET A 159 5.33 -0.24 -2.93
N SER A 160 4.12 -0.78 -2.78
CA SER A 160 3.76 -1.74 -1.74
C SER A 160 3.19 -2.99 -2.39
N ILE A 161 3.67 -4.15 -1.97
CA ILE A 161 3.20 -5.44 -2.48
C ILE A 161 2.64 -6.24 -1.32
N TYR A 162 1.41 -6.72 -1.49
CA TYR A 162 0.73 -7.59 -0.55
C TYR A 162 0.43 -8.93 -1.23
N VAL A 163 0.57 -10.00 -0.45
CA VAL A 163 0.34 -11.36 -0.89
C VAL A 163 -0.55 -12.04 0.15
N CYS A 164 -1.75 -12.43 -0.22
CA CYS A 164 -2.63 -13.25 0.61
C CYS A 164 -2.50 -14.70 0.19
N VAL A 165 -2.16 -15.57 1.14
CA VAL A 165 -2.22 -17.02 0.99
C VAL A 165 -3.50 -17.55 1.62
N ARG A 166 -4.12 -18.55 0.98
CA ARG A 166 -5.32 -19.23 1.48
C ARG A 166 -5.03 -20.72 1.70
N ALA A 167 -5.67 -21.32 2.70
CA ALA A 167 -5.62 -22.76 2.95
C ALA A 167 -6.87 -23.22 3.71
N ASP A 168 -7.17 -24.52 3.63
CA ASP A 168 -8.33 -25.13 4.32
C ASP A 168 -8.05 -25.43 5.79
N ASN A 169 -6.78 -25.44 6.22
CA ASN A 169 -6.39 -25.70 7.59
C ASN A 169 -5.14 -24.90 8.00
N LEU A 170 -4.98 -24.68 9.30
CA LEU A 170 -3.89 -23.88 9.85
C LEU A 170 -2.50 -24.48 9.62
N GLU A 171 -2.37 -25.80 9.60
CA GLU A 171 -1.09 -26.49 9.39
C GLU A 171 -0.57 -26.25 7.96
N GLU A 172 -1.45 -26.38 6.97
CA GLU A 172 -1.19 -26.09 5.59
C GLU A 172 -0.90 -24.61 5.36
N LEU A 173 -1.67 -23.71 5.97
CA LEU A 173 -1.40 -22.27 5.92
C LEU A 173 0.02 -21.96 6.39
N ASN A 174 0.45 -22.55 7.50
CA ASN A 174 1.80 -22.38 8.03
C ASN A 174 2.88 -22.95 7.11
N LYS A 175 2.61 -24.08 6.45
CA LYS A 175 3.52 -24.69 5.47
C LYS A 175 3.67 -23.82 4.23
N ILE A 176 2.56 -23.36 3.65
CA ILE A 176 2.54 -22.48 2.47
C ILE A 176 3.24 -21.16 2.79
N THR A 177 2.97 -20.58 3.96
CA THR A 177 3.63 -19.33 4.41
C THR A 177 5.15 -19.49 4.44
N LYS A 178 5.67 -20.55 5.08
CA LYS A 178 7.12 -20.80 5.14
C LYS A 178 7.73 -21.04 3.77
N LEU A 179 7.01 -21.75 2.89
CA LEU A 179 7.47 -22.00 1.53
C LEU A 179 7.52 -20.69 0.72
N LEU A 180 6.52 -19.83 0.86
CA LEU A 180 6.50 -18.50 0.24
C LEU A 180 7.67 -17.65 0.74
N GLU A 181 7.87 -17.56 2.06
CA GLU A 181 8.99 -16.82 2.66
C GLU A 181 10.35 -17.33 2.17
N ALA A 182 10.53 -18.65 2.09
CA ALA A 182 11.75 -19.26 1.57
C ALA A 182 11.97 -18.94 0.08
N THR A 183 10.92 -19.04 -0.73
CA THR A 183 10.95 -18.75 -2.17
C THR A 183 11.29 -17.28 -2.43
N MET A 184 10.70 -16.38 -1.66
CA MET A 184 10.96 -14.93 -1.73
C MET A 184 12.38 -14.61 -1.27
N SER A 185 12.82 -15.19 -0.15
CA SER A 185 14.18 -14.99 0.38
C SER A 185 15.26 -15.44 -0.59
N ALA A 186 15.03 -16.53 -1.34
CA ALA A 186 15.94 -17.01 -2.38
C ALA A 186 16.17 -15.98 -3.51
N ARG A 187 15.23 -15.05 -3.71
CA ARG A 187 15.31 -13.93 -4.66
C ARG A 187 15.61 -12.59 -3.99
N LEU A 188 16.08 -12.59 -2.73
CA LEU A 188 16.40 -11.40 -1.94
C LEU A 188 15.20 -10.49 -1.65
N PHE A 189 13.98 -11.05 -1.69
CA PHE A 189 12.81 -10.39 -1.15
C PHE A 189 12.67 -10.71 0.34
N TYR A 190 12.26 -9.71 1.11
CA TYR A 190 11.99 -9.85 2.54
C TYR A 190 10.50 -9.69 2.79
N SER A 191 9.78 -10.80 2.91
CA SER A 191 8.36 -10.82 3.27
C SER A 191 8.16 -10.82 4.78
N LYS A 192 7.09 -10.19 5.25
CA LYS A 192 6.65 -10.22 6.65
C LYS A 192 5.14 -10.40 6.73
N VAL A 193 4.69 -11.15 7.72
CA VAL A 193 3.26 -11.27 8.03
C VAL A 193 2.74 -9.95 8.59
N ALA A 194 1.57 -9.51 8.13
CA ALA A 194 0.89 -8.31 8.63
C ALA A 194 0.25 -8.56 10.00
N ARG A 195 1.08 -8.81 11.03
CA ARG A 195 0.61 -9.13 12.38
C ARG A 195 -0.26 -8.02 12.95
N TYR A 196 -1.38 -8.40 13.58
CA TYR A 196 -2.39 -7.48 14.13
C TYR A 196 -3.06 -6.55 13.11
N GLN A 197 -2.84 -6.79 11.81
CA GLN A 197 -3.37 -5.96 10.73
C GLN A 197 -3.85 -6.84 9.57
N GLN A 198 -4.33 -8.05 9.87
CA GLN A 198 -4.71 -9.03 8.85
C GLN A 198 -5.95 -8.56 8.09
N LEU A 199 -6.93 -7.98 8.78
CA LEU A 199 -8.12 -7.46 8.16
C LEU A 199 -7.82 -6.26 7.24
N GLU A 200 -7.03 -5.30 7.70
CA GLU A 200 -6.64 -4.13 6.89
C GLU A 200 -5.76 -4.54 5.70
N ALA A 201 -4.89 -5.53 5.89
CA ALA A 201 -4.06 -6.06 4.82
C ALA A 201 -4.90 -6.78 3.76
N LEU A 202 -5.91 -7.56 4.16
CA LEU A 202 -6.85 -8.18 3.23
C LEU A 202 -7.64 -7.12 2.44
N GLN A 203 -8.14 -6.08 3.11
CA GLN A 203 -8.82 -4.96 2.45
C GLN A 203 -7.94 -4.23 1.44
N SER A 204 -6.61 -4.31 1.57
CA SER A 204 -5.66 -3.74 0.62
C SER A 204 -5.44 -4.63 -0.61
N ILE A 205 -5.83 -5.89 -0.54
CA ILE A 205 -5.76 -6.85 -1.66
C ILE A 205 -7.05 -6.87 -2.46
N LEU A 206 -8.19 -6.71 -1.78
CA LEU A 206 -9.49 -6.64 -2.43
C LEU A 206 -9.56 -5.42 -3.36
N PRO A 207 -10.12 -5.57 -4.57
CA PRO A 207 -10.33 -4.44 -5.47
C PRO A 207 -11.28 -3.43 -4.82
N ARG A 208 -10.89 -2.15 -4.84
CA ARG A 208 -11.70 -1.01 -4.39
C ARG A 208 -12.23 -0.22 -5.57
#